data_AF-A0A7C7VJC9-F1
#
_entry.id   AF-A0A7C7VJC9-F1
#
_cell.length_a   1.000
_cell.length_b   1.000
_cell.length_c   1.000
_cell.angle_alpha   90.00
_cell.angle_beta   90.00
_cell.angle_gamma   90.00
#
_symmetry.space_group_name_H-M   'P 1'
#
loop_
_entity.id
_entity.type
_entity.pdbx_description
1 polymer ?
#
loop_
_entity_poly.entity_id
_entity_poly.type
_entity_poly.pdbx_seq_one_letter_code
_entity_poly.pdbx_strand_id
1 'polypeptide(L)'
;MKTCSQSSPIASAACRCAVSFIAQLSGLLRICMPVLFVLFLPLFFPSRAAAVQIHGPPEGLYVHQMAHCIFAAAMIFLIYLLSKYPPGKGTAWKYLKISLFFFFMWNINALIVHSLDVRLPDDALFKTADFWKNRLNPPLTLERWVYFVTKHDHFWCVTAMFFLVISLRSLCRDTEQKLTMRKETGKP
;
A
#
# COMPACT_ATOMS: atom_id res chain seq x y z
N MET A 1 80.63 4.86 26.08
CA MET A 1 79.81 3.67 25.76
C MET A 1 79.10 3.20 27.03
N LYS A 2 77.79 3.41 27.13
CA LYS A 2 76.84 2.57 27.88
C LYS A 2 75.44 2.98 27.43
N THR A 3 74.72 1.98 26.93
CA THR A 3 73.47 2.06 26.21
C THR A 3 72.29 2.30 27.16
N CYS A 4 71.37 3.13 26.71
CA CYS A 4 70.05 3.33 27.31
C CYS A 4 69.14 2.18 26.87
N SER A 5 68.51 1.46 27.80
CA SER A 5 67.33 0.63 27.53
C SER A 5 66.54 0.42 28.82
N GLN A 6 65.59 1.32 29.07
CA GLN A 6 64.48 1.08 30.00
C GLN A 6 63.20 1.07 29.16
N SER A 7 62.66 -0.12 28.89
CA SER A 7 61.34 -0.31 28.31
C SER A 7 60.27 -0.06 29.38
N SER A 8 59.38 0.88 29.12
CA SER A 8 58.35 1.34 30.07
C SER A 8 57.18 0.34 30.21
N PRO A 9 56.65 0.13 31.43
CA PRO A 9 55.57 -0.82 31.72
C PRO A 9 54.19 -0.46 31.12
N ILE A 10 54.03 0.79 30.65
CA ILE A 10 52.76 1.33 30.15
C ILE A 10 52.39 0.76 28.78
N ALA A 11 53.37 0.49 27.91
CA ALA A 11 53.13 -0.09 26.58
C ALA A 11 52.59 -1.52 26.63
N SER A 12 52.91 -2.27 27.70
CA SER A 12 52.53 -3.67 27.87
C SER A 12 51.08 -3.87 28.35
N ALA A 13 50.48 -2.88 29.01
CA ALA A 13 49.10 -2.94 29.48
C ALA A 13 48.09 -2.63 28.36
N ALA A 14 48.38 -1.63 27.52
CA ALA A 14 47.53 -1.27 26.38
C ALA A 14 47.42 -2.40 25.33
N CYS A 15 48.52 -3.12 25.08
CA CYS A 15 48.51 -4.24 24.13
C CYS A 15 47.65 -5.43 24.61
N ARG A 16 47.63 -5.71 25.92
CA ARG A 16 46.80 -6.78 26.49
C ARG A 16 45.29 -6.46 26.46
N CYS A 17 44.93 -5.19 26.64
CA CYS A 17 43.52 -4.77 26.59
C CYS A 17 42.95 -4.85 25.16
N ALA A 18 43.73 -4.44 24.15
CA ALA A 18 43.32 -4.51 22.75
C ALA A 18 43.12 -5.96 22.24
N VAL A 19 43.98 -6.88 22.65
CA VAL A 19 43.86 -8.31 22.27
C VAL A 19 42.65 -8.98 22.92
N SER A 20 42.32 -8.63 24.17
CA SER A 20 41.12 -9.12 24.85
C SER A 20 39.83 -8.59 24.19
N PHE A 21 39.82 -7.33 23.76
CA PHE A 21 38.68 -6.71 23.10
C PHE A 21 38.41 -7.29 21.70
N ILE A 22 39.47 -7.54 20.91
CA ILE A 22 39.38 -8.20 19.59
C ILE A 22 38.93 -9.67 19.76
N ALA A 23 39.40 -10.38 20.78
CA ALA A 23 38.97 -11.73 21.08
C ALA A 23 37.48 -11.80 21.47
N GLN A 24 36.99 -10.87 22.31
CA GLN A 24 35.56 -10.77 22.67
C GLN A 24 34.67 -10.41 21.48
N LEU A 25 35.12 -9.50 20.60
CA LEU A 25 34.39 -9.15 19.38
C LEU A 25 34.31 -10.33 18.41
N SER A 26 35.37 -11.12 18.30
CA SER A 26 35.40 -12.33 17.47
C SER A 26 34.52 -13.46 18.00
N GLY A 27 34.42 -13.59 19.33
CA GLY A 27 33.51 -14.53 20.00
C GLY A 27 32.04 -14.16 19.81
N LEU A 28 31.71 -12.87 19.93
CA LEU A 28 30.37 -12.37 19.66
C LEU A 28 29.99 -12.60 18.19
N LEU A 29 30.90 -12.30 17.26
CA LEU A 29 30.66 -12.47 15.82
C LEU A 29 30.42 -13.95 15.44
N ARG A 30 31.15 -14.89 16.08
CA ARG A 30 30.99 -16.34 15.88
C ARG A 30 29.65 -16.89 16.38
N ILE A 31 29.02 -16.25 17.38
CA ILE A 31 27.71 -16.64 17.90
C ILE A 31 26.59 -15.90 17.17
N CYS A 32 26.77 -14.61 16.88
CA CYS A 32 25.76 -13.79 16.21
C CYS A 32 25.56 -14.20 14.74
N MET A 33 26.61 -14.60 14.01
CA MET A 33 26.49 -15.02 12.61
C MET A 33 25.61 -16.25 12.39
N PRO A 34 25.77 -17.38 13.11
CA PRO A 34 24.88 -18.53 12.93
C PRO A 34 23.45 -18.21 13.41
N VAL A 35 23.28 -17.39 14.44
CA VAL A 35 21.94 -16.95 14.90
C VAL A 35 21.24 -16.09 13.85
N LEU A 36 21.95 -15.13 13.26
CA LEU A 36 21.43 -14.35 12.13
C LEU A 36 21.11 -15.28 10.96
N PHE A 37 22.02 -16.18 10.61
CA PHE A 37 21.83 -17.11 9.50
C PHE A 37 20.60 -17.98 9.68
N VAL A 38 20.36 -18.53 10.88
CA VAL A 38 19.16 -19.31 11.22
C VAL A 38 17.90 -18.45 11.20
N LEU A 39 17.96 -17.20 11.67
CA LEU A 39 16.84 -16.24 11.59
C LEU A 39 16.47 -15.86 10.15
N PHE A 40 17.46 -15.77 9.26
CA PHE A 40 17.27 -15.38 7.85
C PHE A 40 17.04 -16.56 6.90
N LEU A 41 17.39 -17.79 7.29
CA LEU A 41 17.18 -19.02 6.51
C LEU A 41 15.72 -19.19 6.01
N PRO A 42 14.66 -18.86 6.77
CA PRO A 42 13.27 -18.97 6.31
C PRO A 42 12.92 -18.04 5.14
N LEU A 43 13.69 -16.96 4.90
CA LEU A 43 13.45 -16.07 3.75
C LEU A 43 13.81 -16.73 2.41
N PHE A 44 14.73 -17.71 2.42
CA PHE A 44 15.20 -18.41 1.22
C PHE A 44 14.39 -19.66 0.90
N PHE A 45 13.59 -20.13 1.86
CA PHE A 45 12.66 -21.25 1.68
C PHE A 45 11.26 -20.78 2.04
N PRO A 46 10.61 -19.99 1.18
CA PRO A 46 9.24 -19.58 1.40
C PRO A 46 8.36 -20.84 1.38
N SER A 47 8.08 -21.42 2.54
CA SER A 47 6.92 -22.29 2.72
C SER A 47 5.68 -21.50 2.32
N ARG A 48 4.58 -22.16 1.93
CA ARG A 48 3.26 -21.50 1.80
C ARG A 48 3.09 -20.60 3.01
N ALA A 49 3.21 -19.29 2.82
CA ALA A 49 3.01 -18.36 3.91
C ALA A 49 1.64 -18.73 4.47
N ALA A 50 1.56 -18.94 5.78
CA ALA A 50 0.30 -18.81 6.48
C ALA A 50 -0.09 -17.33 6.31
N ALA A 51 -0.54 -16.98 5.12
CA ALA A 51 -1.07 -15.69 4.80
C ALA A 51 -2.10 -15.41 5.89
N VAL A 52 -2.05 -14.21 6.45
CA VAL A 52 -3.13 -13.67 7.28
C VAL A 52 -4.42 -13.91 6.49
N GLN A 53 -5.11 -14.96 6.90
CA GLN A 53 -6.27 -15.64 6.35
C GLN A 53 -6.70 -15.26 4.91
N ILE A 54 -6.42 -16.13 3.93
CA ILE A 54 -7.23 -16.16 2.70
C ILE A 54 -8.56 -16.78 3.12
N HIS A 55 -9.53 -15.94 3.53
CA HIS A 55 -10.85 -16.43 3.88
C HIS A 55 -11.47 -17.12 2.66
N GLY A 56 -11.84 -18.39 2.82
CA GLY A 56 -12.64 -19.11 1.83
C GLY A 56 -14.05 -18.52 1.74
N PRO A 57 -14.87 -19.02 0.80
CA PRO A 57 -16.30 -18.73 0.83
C PRO A 57 -16.92 -19.32 2.10
N PRO A 58 -17.77 -18.58 2.84
CA PRO A 58 -18.30 -17.25 2.53
C PRO A 58 -17.63 -16.08 3.28
N GLU A 59 -16.75 -16.32 4.24
CA GLU A 59 -16.22 -15.25 5.12
C GLU A 59 -15.47 -14.17 4.33
N GLY A 60 -14.72 -14.58 3.30
CA GLY A 60 -13.96 -13.64 2.48
C GLY A 60 -14.85 -12.68 1.70
N LEU A 61 -15.99 -13.18 1.21
CA LEU A 61 -16.98 -12.37 0.53
C LEU A 61 -17.58 -11.33 1.47
N TYR A 62 -17.96 -11.72 2.69
CA TYR A 62 -18.56 -10.79 3.66
C TYR A 62 -17.59 -9.67 4.04
N VAL A 63 -16.35 -10.02 4.41
CA VAL A 63 -15.34 -9.02 4.80
C VAL A 63 -15.02 -8.10 3.63
N HIS A 64 -14.94 -8.63 2.40
CA HIS A 64 -14.70 -7.83 1.20
C HIS A 64 -15.86 -6.85 0.91
N GLN A 65 -17.11 -7.31 1.00
CA GLN A 65 -18.28 -6.42 0.86
C GLN A 65 -18.32 -5.36 1.96
N MET A 66 -18.01 -5.72 3.20
CA MET A 66 -17.91 -4.76 4.32
C MET A 66 -16.82 -3.72 4.05
N ALA A 67 -15.68 -4.10 3.49
CA ALA A 67 -14.62 -3.17 3.12
C ALA A 67 -15.11 -2.13 2.10
N HIS A 68 -15.88 -2.55 1.08
CA HIS A 68 -16.49 -1.62 0.12
C HIS A 68 -17.52 -0.69 0.76
N CYS A 69 -18.34 -1.18 1.69
CA CYS A 69 -19.29 -0.34 2.44
C CYS A 69 -18.57 0.73 3.27
N ILE A 70 -17.55 0.33 4.04
CA ILE A 70 -16.76 1.24 4.88
C ILE A 70 -16.03 2.26 4.00
N PHE A 71 -15.45 1.82 2.88
CA PHE A 71 -14.75 2.71 1.98
C PHE A 71 -15.71 3.71 1.31
N ALA A 72 -16.88 3.27 0.85
CA ALA A 72 -17.92 4.16 0.32
C ALA A 72 -18.35 5.22 1.34
N ALA A 73 -18.59 4.80 2.61
CA ALA A 73 -18.93 5.71 3.69
C ALA A 73 -17.81 6.73 3.97
N ALA A 74 -16.56 6.28 3.96
CA ALA A 74 -15.39 7.15 4.12
C ALA A 74 -15.29 8.20 2.99
N MET A 75 -15.59 7.83 1.74
CA MET A 75 -15.61 8.78 0.62
C MET A 75 -16.69 9.84 0.79
N ILE A 76 -17.92 9.45 1.16
CA ILE A 76 -19.01 10.38 1.45
C ILE A 76 -18.61 11.33 2.58
N PHE A 77 -18.10 10.78 3.68
CA PHE A 77 -17.65 11.56 4.84
C PHE A 77 -16.56 12.58 4.45
N LEU A 78 -15.57 12.17 3.65
CA LEU A 78 -14.51 13.07 3.23
C LEU A 78 -14.99 14.14 2.25
N ILE A 79 -15.91 13.81 1.33
CA ILE A 79 -16.56 14.80 0.47
C ILE A 79 -17.34 15.82 1.31
N TYR A 80 -18.10 15.35 2.30
CA TYR A 80 -18.83 16.21 3.24
C TYR A 80 -17.86 17.15 3.98
N LEU A 81 -16.79 16.59 4.56
CA LEU A 81 -15.79 17.35 5.30
C LEU A 81 -15.13 18.44 4.44
N LEU A 82 -14.70 18.08 3.23
CA LEU A 82 -14.08 19.01 2.27
C LEU A 82 -15.06 20.08 1.75
N SER A 83 -16.36 19.81 1.82
CA SER A 83 -17.40 20.75 1.42
C SER A 83 -17.78 21.68 2.56
N LYS A 84 -17.80 21.19 3.80
CA LYS A 84 -18.10 21.98 5.01
C LYS A 84 -16.92 22.86 5.44
N TYR A 85 -15.70 22.34 5.36
CA TYR A 85 -14.47 23.01 5.79
C TYR A 85 -13.44 22.97 4.65
N PRO A 86 -13.62 23.79 3.60
CA PRO A 86 -12.70 23.79 2.48
C PRO A 86 -11.32 24.32 2.93
N PRO A 87 -10.25 23.50 2.86
CA PRO A 87 -8.89 23.93 3.25
C PRO A 87 -8.29 24.95 2.26
N GLY A 88 -8.96 25.20 1.13
CA GLY A 88 -8.61 26.26 0.19
C GLY A 88 -9.53 26.25 -1.03
N LYS A 89 -9.37 27.26 -1.90
CA LYS A 89 -10.13 27.40 -3.17
C LYS A 89 -9.38 26.87 -4.40
N GLY A 90 -8.24 26.20 -4.19
CA GLY A 90 -7.37 25.71 -5.26
C GLY A 90 -8.00 24.60 -6.10
N THR A 91 -7.59 24.49 -7.36
CA THR A 91 -7.98 23.43 -8.31
C THR A 91 -7.69 22.04 -7.78
N ALA A 92 -6.65 21.89 -6.96
CA ALA A 92 -6.27 20.64 -6.31
C ALA A 92 -7.43 19.99 -5.53
N TRP A 93 -8.17 20.78 -4.75
CA TRP A 93 -9.29 20.32 -3.92
C TRP A 93 -10.52 19.95 -4.75
N LYS A 94 -10.72 20.60 -5.90
CA LYS A 94 -11.75 20.22 -6.85
C LYS A 94 -11.48 18.82 -7.41
N TYR A 95 -10.25 18.56 -7.87
CA TYR A 95 -9.87 17.24 -8.38
C TYR A 95 -9.91 16.16 -7.29
N LEU A 96 -9.58 16.49 -6.04
CA LEU A 96 -9.74 15.56 -4.92
C LEU A 96 -11.21 15.14 -4.77
N LYS A 97 -12.14 16.10 -4.69
CA LYS A 97 -13.58 15.78 -4.56
C LYS A 97 -14.11 14.94 -5.74
N ILE A 98 -13.64 15.22 -6.96
CA ILE A 98 -13.98 14.42 -8.14
C ILE A 98 -13.45 12.99 -7.99
N SER A 99 -12.20 12.82 -7.58
CA SER A 99 -11.60 11.50 -7.33
C SER A 99 -12.39 10.71 -6.27
N LEU A 100 -12.74 11.34 -5.14
CA LEU A 100 -13.53 10.72 -4.09
C LEU A 100 -14.92 10.28 -4.57
N PHE A 101 -15.56 11.08 -5.42
CA PHE A 101 -16.84 10.73 -6.04
C PHE A 101 -16.71 9.47 -6.92
N PHE A 102 -15.66 9.39 -7.74
CA PHE A 102 -15.41 8.20 -8.57
C PHE A 102 -15.06 6.96 -7.74
N PHE A 103 -14.30 7.09 -6.65
CA PHE A 103 -14.07 5.98 -5.72
C PHE A 103 -15.38 5.54 -5.05
N PHE A 104 -16.26 6.47 -4.68
CA PHE A 104 -17.59 6.13 -4.17
C PHE A 104 -18.39 5.32 -5.22
N MET A 105 -18.46 5.79 -6.47
CA MET A 105 -19.13 5.07 -7.56
C MET A 105 -18.52 3.67 -7.80
N TRP A 106 -17.19 3.54 -7.74
CA TRP A 106 -16.51 2.25 -7.86
C TRP A 106 -16.92 1.28 -6.74
N ASN A 107 -17.03 1.75 -5.49
CA ASN A 107 -17.47 0.90 -4.39
C ASN A 107 -18.94 0.46 -4.53
N ILE A 108 -19.84 1.34 -5.00
CA ILE A 108 -21.22 0.94 -5.30
C ILE A 108 -21.25 -0.11 -6.40
N ASN A 109 -20.49 0.10 -7.47
CA ASN A 109 -20.34 -0.86 -8.57
C ASN A 109 -19.81 -2.21 -8.08
N ALA A 110 -18.81 -2.22 -7.20
CA ALA A 110 -18.24 -3.43 -6.60
C ALA A 110 -19.28 -4.19 -5.76
N LEU A 111 -20.07 -3.50 -4.94
CA LEU A 111 -21.15 -4.12 -4.16
C LEU A 111 -22.19 -4.79 -5.07
N ILE A 112 -22.56 -4.13 -6.19
CA ILE A 112 -23.50 -4.67 -7.16
C ILE A 112 -22.92 -5.94 -7.80
N VAL A 113 -21.70 -5.87 -8.35
CA VAL A 113 -21.11 -7.02 -9.06
C VAL A 113 -20.92 -8.20 -8.13
N HIS A 114 -20.46 -8.00 -6.89
CA HIS A 114 -20.33 -9.08 -5.91
C HIS A 114 -21.67 -9.67 -5.48
N SER A 115 -22.71 -8.86 -5.34
CA SER A 115 -24.05 -9.36 -5.02
C SER A 115 -24.64 -10.18 -6.18
N LEU A 116 -24.34 -9.79 -7.42
CA LEU A 116 -24.74 -10.51 -8.62
C LEU A 116 -23.93 -11.79 -8.85
N ASP A 117 -22.62 -11.77 -8.57
CA ASP A 117 -21.73 -12.92 -8.71
C ASP A 117 -22.16 -14.11 -7.83
N VAL A 118 -22.77 -13.84 -6.68
CA VAL A 118 -23.29 -14.87 -5.76
C VAL A 118 -24.61 -15.49 -6.26
N ARG A 119 -25.43 -14.71 -6.98
CA ARG A 119 -26.77 -15.12 -7.42
C ARG A 119 -26.77 -15.72 -8.81
N LEU A 120 -25.89 -15.24 -9.68
CA LEU A 120 -25.80 -15.70 -11.05
C LEU A 120 -25.07 -17.04 -11.11
N PRO A 121 -25.58 -18.00 -11.90
CA PRO A 121 -24.89 -19.26 -12.12
C PRO A 121 -23.56 -19.02 -12.86
N ASP A 122 -22.58 -19.89 -12.62
CA ASP A 122 -21.23 -19.78 -13.18
C ASP A 122 -21.19 -19.76 -14.73
N ASP A 123 -22.25 -20.25 -15.37
CA ASP A 123 -22.45 -20.28 -16.82
C ASP A 123 -23.02 -18.98 -17.41
N ALA A 124 -23.31 -17.97 -16.58
CA ALA A 124 -23.85 -16.68 -17.01
C ALA A 124 -22.87 -15.91 -17.92
N LEU A 125 -21.57 -16.16 -17.77
CA LEU A 125 -20.53 -15.68 -18.68
C LEU A 125 -19.76 -16.86 -19.26
N PHE A 126 -19.54 -16.84 -20.57
CA PHE A 126 -18.53 -17.68 -21.19
C PHE A 126 -17.15 -17.12 -20.81
N LYS A 127 -16.57 -17.64 -19.72
CA LYS A 127 -15.23 -17.26 -19.25
C LYS A 127 -14.21 -18.05 -20.06
N THR A 128 -13.64 -17.45 -21.09
CA THR A 128 -12.51 -18.02 -21.84
C THR A 128 -11.19 -17.43 -21.35
N ALA A 129 -10.08 -18.17 -21.50
CA ALA A 129 -8.75 -17.63 -21.25
C ALA A 129 -8.44 -16.39 -22.12
N ASP A 130 -9.08 -16.30 -23.29
CA ASP A 130 -9.01 -15.15 -24.17
C ASP A 130 -9.98 -14.05 -23.74
N PHE A 131 -9.45 -12.89 -23.36
CA PHE A 131 -10.21 -11.69 -22.97
C PHE A 131 -11.29 -11.31 -23.99
N TRP A 132 -10.97 -11.38 -25.28
CA TRP A 132 -11.84 -10.99 -26.39
C TRP A 132 -12.99 -11.96 -26.69
N LYS A 133 -12.96 -13.17 -26.13
CA LYS A 133 -13.98 -14.20 -26.37
C LYS A 133 -15.00 -14.30 -25.24
N ASN A 134 -14.84 -13.48 -24.20
CA ASN A 134 -15.80 -13.35 -23.13
C ASN A 134 -17.12 -12.79 -23.66
N ARG A 135 -18.19 -13.59 -23.57
CA ARG A 135 -19.51 -13.24 -24.08
C ARG A 135 -20.60 -13.60 -23.08
N LEU A 136 -21.69 -12.84 -23.11
CA LEU A 136 -22.88 -13.15 -22.35
C LEU A 136 -23.51 -14.42 -22.90
N ASN A 137 -23.75 -15.40 -22.03
CA ASN A 137 -24.50 -16.59 -22.43
C ASN A 137 -26.00 -16.26 -22.43
N PRO A 138 -26.80 -16.74 -23.40
CA PRO A 138 -28.25 -16.64 -23.32
C PRO A 138 -28.80 -17.38 -22.09
N PRO A 139 -29.97 -16.98 -21.54
CA PRO A 139 -30.82 -15.86 -21.95
C PRO A 139 -30.26 -14.48 -21.54
N LEU A 140 -30.43 -13.47 -22.40
CA LEU A 140 -29.99 -12.09 -22.14
C LEU A 140 -30.95 -11.36 -21.19
N THR A 141 -30.95 -11.75 -19.92
CA THR A 141 -31.70 -11.08 -18.86
C THR A 141 -31.07 -9.73 -18.49
N LEU A 142 -31.87 -8.80 -17.95
CA LEU A 142 -31.39 -7.53 -17.43
C LEU A 142 -30.27 -7.72 -16.37
N GLU A 143 -30.42 -8.72 -15.50
CA GLU A 143 -29.45 -9.04 -14.45
C GLU A 143 -28.07 -9.39 -15.02
N ARG A 144 -28.01 -10.22 -16.07
CA ARG A 144 -26.76 -10.57 -16.76
C ARG A 144 -26.12 -9.37 -17.46
N TRP A 145 -26.93 -8.46 -18.02
CA TRP A 145 -26.44 -7.21 -18.60
C TRP A 145 -25.82 -6.29 -17.54
N VAL A 146 -26.51 -6.10 -16.41
CA VAL A 146 -26.00 -5.31 -15.29
C VAL A 146 -24.70 -5.93 -14.76
N TYR A 147 -24.65 -7.25 -14.57
CA TYR A 147 -23.44 -7.95 -14.15
C TYR A 147 -22.28 -7.73 -15.13
N PHE A 148 -22.52 -7.86 -16.44
CA PHE A 148 -21.48 -7.64 -17.44
C PHE A 148 -20.91 -6.22 -17.42
N VAL A 149 -21.77 -5.21 -17.40
CA VAL A 149 -21.34 -3.81 -17.36
C VAL A 149 -20.60 -3.51 -16.05
N THR A 150 -21.14 -3.95 -14.91
CA THR A 150 -20.54 -3.69 -13.59
C THR A 150 -19.25 -4.46 -13.35
N LYS A 151 -19.01 -5.57 -14.06
CA LYS A 151 -17.74 -6.29 -14.05
C LYS A 151 -16.58 -5.51 -14.67
N HIS A 152 -16.86 -4.46 -15.45
CA HIS A 152 -15.85 -3.52 -15.97
C HIS A 152 -15.60 -2.36 -14.99
N ASP A 153 -15.32 -2.71 -13.75
CA ASP A 153 -15.12 -1.78 -12.62
C ASP A 153 -13.91 -0.83 -12.81
N HIS A 154 -12.98 -1.20 -13.69
CA HIS A 154 -11.80 -0.41 -14.06
C HIS A 154 -12.15 0.99 -14.56
N PHE A 155 -13.30 1.16 -15.22
CA PHE A 155 -13.74 2.46 -15.71
C PHE A 155 -13.84 3.49 -14.57
N TRP A 156 -14.42 3.09 -13.43
CA TRP A 156 -14.59 3.96 -12.27
C TRP A 156 -13.29 4.12 -11.49
N CYS A 157 -12.57 3.02 -11.24
CA CYS A 157 -11.34 3.03 -10.44
C CYS A 157 -10.21 3.82 -11.12
N VAL A 158 -9.96 3.57 -12.40
CA VAL A 158 -8.89 4.26 -13.15
C VAL A 158 -9.18 5.75 -13.25
N THR A 159 -10.44 6.13 -13.50
CA THR A 159 -10.85 7.53 -13.51
C THR A 159 -10.64 8.19 -12.14
N ALA A 160 -10.96 7.50 -11.04
CA ALA A 160 -10.71 7.99 -9.69
C ALA A 160 -9.22 8.23 -9.43
N MET A 161 -8.36 7.28 -9.80
CA MET A 161 -6.90 7.38 -9.64
C MET A 161 -6.31 8.50 -10.49
N PHE A 162 -6.78 8.68 -11.73
CA PHE A 162 -6.34 9.76 -12.60
C PHE A 162 -6.54 11.14 -11.95
N PHE A 163 -7.75 11.40 -11.44
CA PHE A 163 -8.03 12.65 -10.74
C PHE A 163 -7.29 12.77 -9.40
N LEU A 164 -7.06 11.66 -8.70
CA LEU A 164 -6.26 11.65 -7.47
C LEU A 164 -4.83 12.13 -7.74
N VAL A 165 -4.19 11.59 -8.77
CA VAL A 165 -2.81 11.97 -9.14
C VAL A 165 -2.73 13.45 -9.52
N ILE A 166 -3.69 13.96 -10.30
CA ILE A 166 -3.75 15.39 -10.64
C ILE A 166 -3.91 16.24 -9.38
N SER A 167 -4.79 15.84 -8.46
CA SER A 167 -5.01 16.54 -7.21
C SER A 167 -3.73 16.61 -6.36
N LEU A 168 -3.06 15.47 -6.15
CA LEU A 168 -1.83 15.38 -5.36
C LEU A 168 -0.71 16.22 -5.96
N ARG A 169 -0.51 16.15 -7.29
CA ARG A 169 0.49 16.99 -7.99
C ARG A 169 0.20 18.48 -7.80
N SER A 170 -1.06 18.88 -7.89
CA SER A 170 -1.45 20.28 -7.67
C SER A 170 -1.24 20.70 -6.22
N LEU A 171 -1.52 19.84 -5.23
CA LEU A 171 -1.26 20.12 -3.81
C LEU A 171 0.22 20.31 -3.53
N CYS A 172 1.08 19.45 -4.07
CA CYS A 172 2.53 19.55 -3.93
C CYS A 172 3.02 20.89 -4.50
N ARG A 173 2.61 21.23 -5.73
CA ARG A 173 3.03 22.48 -6.37
C ARG A 173 2.56 23.72 -5.60
N ASP A 174 1.30 23.74 -5.16
CA ASP A 174 0.76 24.85 -4.37
C ASP A 174 1.50 25.01 -3.03
N THR A 175 1.97 23.91 -2.45
CA THR A 175 2.75 23.91 -1.21
C THR A 175 4.17 24.45 -1.44
N GLU A 176 4.86 23.97 -2.48
CA GLU A 176 6.19 24.45 -2.85
C GLU A 176 6.20 25.96 -3.11
N GLN A 177 5.23 26.47 -3.86
CA GLN A 177 5.10 27.90 -4.14
C GLN A 177 4.90 28.72 -2.87
N LYS A 178 4.06 28.26 -1.93
CA LYS A 178 3.87 28.93 -0.64
C LYS A 178 5.14 28.94 0.20
N LEU A 179 5.90 27.84 0.20
CA LEU A 179 7.16 27.76 0.92
C LEU A 179 8.23 28.69 0.33
N THR A 180 8.33 28.80 -0.98
CA THR A 180 9.25 29.74 -1.65
C THR A 180 8.87 31.19 -1.35
N MET A 181 7.59 31.55 -1.47
CA MET A 181 7.11 32.89 -1.12
C MET A 181 7.36 33.24 0.35
N ARG A 182 7.20 32.29 1.28
CA ARG A 182 7.49 32.50 2.70
C ARG A 182 8.98 32.77 2.97
N LYS A 183 9.88 32.09 2.23
CA LYS A 183 11.33 32.34 2.31
C LYS A 183 11.70 33.74 1.80
N GLU A 184 11.07 34.18 0.70
CA GLU A 184 11.36 35.49 0.09
C GLU A 184 10.77 36.66 0.90
N THR A 185 9.59 36.48 1.50
CA THR A 185 8.89 37.56 2.22
C THR A 185 9.29 37.69 3.69
N GLY A 186 10.07 36.74 4.24
CA GLY A 186 10.51 36.74 5.64
C GLY A 186 9.39 36.71 6.68
N LYS A 187 8.13 36.52 6.25
CA LYS A 187 6.96 36.58 7.12
C LYS A 187 6.64 35.17 7.62
N PRO A 188 6.54 34.96 8.95
CA PRO A 188 6.20 33.65 9.50
C PRO A 188 4.81 33.18 9.05
#